data_AF-A0A7W0NWA1-F1
#
_entry.id   AF-A0A7W0NWA1-F1
#
_cell.length_a   1.000
_cell.length_b   1.000
_cell.length_c   1.000
_cell.angle_alpha   90.00
_cell.angle_beta   90.00
_cell.angle_gamma   90.00
#
_symmetry.space_group_name_H-M   'P 1'
#
loop_
_entity.id
_entity.type
_entity.pdbx_description
1 polymer ?
#
loop_
_entity_poly.entity_id
_entity_poly.type
_entity_poly.pdbx_seq_one_letter_code
_entity_poly.pdbx_strand_id
1 'polypeptide(L)'
;MSRTVGLWWEDHDRHLAMTRLAGVGLIAALLMAVFGQPPYGFHGPLHYLGVMSPTCGMSRGVMWLMRGNLALAWEYNPASLLVVPVGAVVVIRAVFGRFTRRWPNFTVRWNWWMLGLVIVAVATLTVRQQLQAELLM
;
A
#
# COMPACT_ATOMS: atom_id res chain seq x y z
N MET A 1 3.29 -10.40 -29.20
CA MET A 1 3.57 -10.32 -27.75
C MET A 1 3.15 -8.94 -27.24
N SER A 2 1.98 -8.82 -26.63
CA SER A 2 1.53 -7.56 -26.01
C SER A 2 2.35 -7.31 -24.74
N ARG A 3 3.20 -6.28 -24.71
CA ARG A 3 3.92 -5.90 -23.49
C ARG A 3 2.91 -5.50 -22.40
N THR A 4 2.92 -6.22 -21.29
CA THR A 4 2.06 -6.00 -20.11
C THR A 4 2.40 -4.69 -19.40
N VAL A 5 3.66 -4.25 -19.49
CA VAL A 5 4.15 -3.00 -18.92
C VAL A 5 4.81 -2.18 -20.03
N GLY A 6 4.34 -0.96 -20.24
CA GLY A 6 4.99 0.04 -21.07
C GLY A 6 5.68 1.07 -20.17
N LEU A 7 6.92 1.43 -20.49
CA LEU A 7 7.68 2.49 -19.83
C LEU A 7 8.17 3.47 -20.88
N TRP A 8 7.97 4.76 -20.66
CA TRP A 8 8.47 5.82 -21.53
C TRP A 8 8.73 7.10 -20.74
N TRP A 9 9.40 8.07 -21.37
CA TRP A 9 9.75 9.33 -20.75
C TRP A 9 8.92 10.46 -21.37
N GLU A 10 8.34 11.32 -20.54
CA GLU A 10 7.65 12.53 -20.99
C GLU A 10 8.03 13.73 -20.12
N ASP A 11 7.77 14.93 -20.63
CA ASP A 11 8.06 16.19 -19.94
C ASP A 11 7.01 16.57 -18.88
N HIS A 12 5.97 15.74 -18.68
CA HIS A 12 4.93 15.97 -17.68
C HIS A 12 4.59 14.71 -16.86
N ASP A 13 4.18 14.93 -15.61
CA ASP A 13 3.76 13.85 -14.70
C ASP A 13 2.31 13.43 -14.94
N ARG A 14 2.08 12.28 -15.60
CA ARG A 14 0.72 11.72 -15.75
C ARG A 14 0.16 11.12 -14.46
N HIS A 15 0.99 10.87 -13.46
CA HIS A 15 0.62 10.15 -12.23
C HIS A 15 0.63 11.05 -10.99
N LEU A 16 0.44 12.36 -11.16
CA LEU A 16 0.49 13.34 -10.07
C LEU A 16 -0.48 13.00 -8.92
N ALA A 17 -1.68 12.50 -9.23
CA ALA A 17 -2.63 12.07 -8.21
C ALA A 17 -2.08 10.91 -7.37
N MET A 18 -1.45 9.91 -8.00
CA MET A 18 -0.80 8.79 -7.31
C MET A 18 0.39 9.29 -6.48
N THR A 19 1.20 10.20 -7.01
CA THR A 19 2.29 10.84 -6.28
C THR A 19 1.79 11.54 -5.01
N ARG A 20 0.71 12.32 -5.12
CA ARG A 20 0.11 13.03 -3.97
C ARG A 20 -0.43 12.05 -2.94
N LEU A 21 -1.18 11.04 -3.36
CA LEU A 21 -1.72 10.01 -2.46
C LEU A 21 -0.60 9.23 -1.76
N ALA A 22 0.44 8.82 -2.50
CA ALA A 22 1.61 8.14 -1.94
C ALA A 22 2.35 9.04 -0.95
N GLY A 23 2.57 10.32 -1.29
CA GLY A 23 3.22 11.29 -0.42
C GLY A 23 2.45 11.49 0.89
N VAL A 24 1.15 11.77 0.81
CA VAL A 24 0.30 11.93 2.00
C VAL A 24 0.27 10.65 2.84
N GLY A 25 0.13 9.48 2.21
CA GLY A 25 0.12 8.19 2.90
C GLY A 25 1.43 7.87 3.61
N LEU A 26 2.58 8.14 2.99
CA LEU A 26 3.89 7.95 3.61
C LEU A 26 4.13 8.93 4.76
N ILE A 27 3.70 10.19 4.61
CA ILE A 27 3.76 11.17 5.70
C ILE A 27 2.89 10.70 6.87
N ALA A 28 1.66 10.25 6.61
CA ALA A 28 0.80 9.70 7.66
C ALA A 28 1.41 8.46 8.34
N ALA A 29 2.01 7.55 7.57
CA ALA A 29 2.71 6.39 8.12
C ALA A 29 3.91 6.78 8.99
N LEU A 30 4.68 7.79 8.58
CA LEU A 30 5.80 8.33 9.35
C LEU A 30 5.32 9.00 10.64
N LEU A 31 4.27 9.82 10.56
CA LEU A 31 3.65 10.44 11.74
C LEU A 31 3.17 9.38 12.73
N MET A 32 2.51 8.32 12.25
CA MET A 32 2.11 7.20 13.11
C MET A 32 3.32 6.47 13.71
N ALA A 33 4.41 6.32 12.96
CA ALA A 33 5.62 5.69 13.46
C ALA A 33 6.23 6.48 14.63
N VAL A 34 6.23 7.82 14.54
CA VAL A 34 6.80 8.73 15.55
C VAL A 34 5.85 8.94 16.73
N PHE A 35 4.59 9.28 16.47
CA PHE A 35 3.62 9.70 17.48
C PHE A 35 2.69 8.59 17.97
N GLY A 36 2.72 7.42 17.34
CA GLY A 36 1.75 6.35 17.57
C GLY A 36 0.47 6.52 16.74
N GLN A 37 -0.46 5.58 16.90
CA GLN A 37 -1.71 5.60 16.15
C GLN A 37 -2.71 6.58 16.74
N PRO A 38 -3.58 7.20 15.91
CA PRO A 38 -4.70 7.96 16.43
C PRO A 38 -5.56 7.08 17.35
N PRO A 39 -6.13 7.64 18.42
CA PRO A 39 -6.91 6.88 19.41
C PRO A 39 -8.28 6.43 18.86
N TYR A 40 -8.63 6.82 17.63
CA TYR A 40 -9.89 6.48 16.99
C TYR A 40 -9.70 5.34 16.01
N GLY A 41 -10.38 4.22 16.27
CA GLY A 41 -10.47 3.09 15.35
C GLY A 41 -11.42 3.41 14.20
N PHE A 42 -10.89 3.73 13.01
CA PHE A 42 -11.68 3.85 11.79
C PHE A 42 -11.95 2.45 11.23
N HIS A 43 -12.96 1.78 11.77
CA HIS A 43 -13.37 0.46 11.33
C HIS A 43 -14.71 0.52 10.58
N GLY A 44 -14.87 -0.35 9.58
CA GLY A 44 -16.16 -0.52 8.92
C GLY A 44 -17.18 -1.19 9.86
N PRO A 45 -18.50 -1.04 9.62
CA PRO A 45 -19.54 -1.61 10.49
C PRO A 45 -19.41 -3.13 10.65
N LEU A 46 -18.94 -3.83 9.61
CA LEU A 46 -18.69 -5.26 9.61
C LEU A 46 -17.61 -5.71 10.62
N HIS A 47 -16.65 -4.83 10.94
CA HIS A 47 -15.60 -5.14 11.92
C HIS A 47 -16.20 -5.38 13.31
N TYR A 48 -17.20 -4.61 13.70
CA TYR A 48 -17.92 -4.78 14.97
C TYR A 48 -18.78 -6.06 15.01
N LEU A 49 -19.02 -6.68 13.85
CA LEU A 49 -19.68 -7.98 13.72
C LEU A 49 -18.67 -9.14 13.63
N GLY A 50 -17.39 -8.87 13.89
CA GLY A 50 -16.30 -9.85 13.84
C GLY A 50 -15.77 -10.13 12.44
N VAL A 51 -16.25 -9.41 11.42
CA VAL A 51 -15.82 -9.62 10.03
C VAL A 51 -14.67 -8.68 9.69
N MET A 52 -13.46 -9.23 9.63
CA MET A 52 -12.25 -8.52 9.21
C MET A 52 -12.17 -8.27 7.70
N SER A 53 -11.77 -7.06 7.32
CA SER A 53 -11.45 -6.69 5.94
C SER A 53 -9.98 -7.03 5.61
N PRO A 54 -9.59 -7.16 4.33
CA PRO A 54 -8.19 -7.40 3.95
C PRO A 54 -7.23 -6.28 4.39
N THR A 55 -7.75 -5.08 4.65
CA THR A 55 -6.97 -3.92 5.13
C THR A 55 -6.96 -3.80 6.66
N CYS A 56 -7.60 -4.69 7.40
CA CYS A 56 -7.47 -4.76 8.85
C CYS A 56 -5.98 -4.88 9.24
N GLY A 57 -5.58 -4.19 10.31
CA GLY A 57 -4.18 -4.14 10.73
C GLY A 57 -3.23 -3.35 9.82
N MET A 58 -3.67 -2.81 8.67
CA MET A 58 -2.79 -2.13 7.71
C MET A 58 -2.04 -0.95 8.36
N SER A 59 -2.74 -0.08 9.09
CA SER A 59 -2.13 1.06 9.77
C SER A 59 -1.07 0.63 10.79
N ARG A 60 -1.27 -0.51 11.49
CA ARG A 60 -0.29 -1.08 12.43
C ARG A 60 0.90 -1.67 11.67
N GLY A 61 0.62 -2.38 10.58
CA GLY A 61 1.64 -2.97 9.70
C GLY A 61 2.58 -1.91 9.12
N VAL A 62 2.04 -0.84 8.51
CA VAL A 62 2.87 0.23 7.93
C VAL A 62 3.65 0.99 9.00
N MET A 63 3.06 1.23 10.18
CA MET A 63 3.74 1.87 11.31
C MET A 63 4.95 1.04 11.76
N TRP A 64 4.77 -0.27 11.96
CA TRP A 64 5.88 -1.15 12.37
C TRP A 64 6.93 -1.30 11.29
N LEU A 65 6.52 -1.32 10.02
CA LEU A 65 7.45 -1.31 8.90
C LEU A 65 8.30 -0.03 8.88
N MET A 66 7.69 1.14 9.12
CA MET A 66 8.41 2.42 9.23
C MET A 66 9.35 2.45 10.43
N ARG A 67 9.06 1.70 11.50
CA ARG A 67 9.95 1.51 12.66
C ARG A 67 11.06 0.47 12.41
N GLY A 68 11.10 -0.14 11.22
CA GLY A 68 12.08 -1.17 10.87
C GLY A 68 11.78 -2.56 11.40
N ASN A 69 10.60 -2.81 11.99
CA ASN A 69 10.22 -4.12 12.50
C ASN A 69 9.41 -4.90 11.46
N LEU A 70 10.10 -5.66 10.62
CA LEU A 70 9.50 -6.49 9.56
C LEU A 70 8.61 -7.60 10.11
N ALA A 71 8.97 -8.18 11.26
CA ALA A 71 8.21 -9.27 11.86
C ALA A 71 6.82 -8.78 12.29
N LEU A 72 6.75 -7.67 13.02
CA LEU A 72 5.48 -7.08 13.43
C LEU A 72 4.72 -6.52 12.22
N ALA A 73 5.40 -5.93 11.23
CA ALA A 73 4.75 -5.48 10.01
C ALA A 73 4.03 -6.63 9.28
N TRP A 74 4.70 -7.78 9.16
CA TRP A 74 4.13 -9.00 8.60
C TRP A 74 2.99 -9.51 9.46
N GLU A 75 3.18 -9.61 10.78
CA GLU A 75 2.18 -10.12 11.71
C GLU A 75 0.86 -9.36 11.58
N TYR A 76 0.91 -8.03 11.65
CA TYR A 76 -0.29 -7.19 11.52
C TYR A 76 -0.88 -7.19 10.11
N ASN A 77 -0.09 -6.91 9.07
CA ASN A 77 -0.59 -6.96 7.69
C ASN A 77 0.55 -7.15 6.68
N PRO A 78 0.68 -8.34 6.05
CA PRO A 78 1.71 -8.62 5.06
C PRO A 78 1.69 -7.68 3.85
N ALA A 79 0.52 -7.13 3.49
CA ALA A 79 0.42 -6.17 2.39
C ALA A 79 1.14 -4.85 2.71
N SER A 80 1.39 -4.52 3.99
CA SER A 80 2.19 -3.35 4.37
C SER A 80 3.61 -3.41 3.78
N LEU A 81 4.19 -4.61 3.67
CA LEU A 81 5.51 -4.83 3.06
C LEU A 81 5.55 -4.51 1.56
N LEU A 82 4.40 -4.42 0.89
CA LEU A 82 4.30 -3.98 -0.49
C LEU A 82 3.88 -2.52 -0.59
N VAL A 83 2.91 -2.10 0.22
CA VAL A 83 2.33 -0.75 0.18
C VAL A 83 3.39 0.33 0.41
N VAL A 84 4.24 0.17 1.44
CA VAL A 84 5.26 1.18 1.76
C VAL A 84 6.32 1.29 0.67
N PRO A 85 6.97 0.19 0.20
CA PRO A 85 7.94 0.28 -0.88
C PRO A 85 7.35 0.81 -2.19
N VAL A 86 6.14 0.39 -2.57
CA VAL A 86 5.47 0.91 -3.78
C VAL A 86 5.22 2.41 -3.64
N GLY A 87 4.72 2.88 -2.49
CA GLY A 87 4.56 4.30 -2.21
C GLY A 87 5.88 5.06 -2.31
N ALA A 88 6.96 4.51 -1.73
CA ALA A 88 8.28 5.11 -1.78
C ALA A 88 8.80 5.21 -3.22
N VAL A 89 8.67 4.16 -4.03
CA VAL A 89 9.04 4.17 -5.45
C VAL A 89 8.26 5.23 -6.22
N VAL A 90 6.95 5.38 -5.98
CA VAL A 90 6.13 6.41 -6.63
C VAL A 90 6.62 7.83 -6.29
N VAL A 91 6.97 8.08 -5.03
CA VAL A 91 7.51 9.39 -4.60
C VAL A 91 8.92 9.61 -5.18
N ILE A 92 9.80 8.62 -5.11
CA ILE A 92 11.16 8.69 -5.68
C ILE A 92 11.08 8.98 -7.18
N ARG A 93 10.18 8.32 -7.92
CA ARG A 93 9.92 8.55 -9.35
C ARG A 93 9.56 10.02 -9.63
N ALA A 94 8.70 10.60 -8.79
CA ALA A 94 8.27 11.99 -8.94
C ALA A 94 9.39 12.99 -8.59
N VAL A 95 10.17 12.71 -7.53
CA VAL A 95 11.35 13.50 -7.17
C VAL A 95 12.39 13.47 -8.29
N PHE A 96 12.68 12.27 -8.82
CA PHE A 96 13.58 12.10 -9.96
C PHE A 96 13.10 12.91 -11.16
N GLY A 97 11.82 12.78 -11.55
CA GLY A 97 11.24 13.54 -12.65
C GLY A 97 11.29 15.05 -12.44
N ARG A 98 11.17 15.52 -11.19
CA ARG A 98 11.29 16.94 -10.84
C ARG A 98 12.70 17.49 -11.04
N PHE A 99 13.73 16.69 -10.77
CA PHE A 99 15.14 17.05 -10.96
C PHE A 99 15.57 16.96 -12.42
N THR A 100 15.20 15.89 -13.12
CA THR A 100 15.59 15.68 -14.53
C THR A 100 14.70 16.42 -15.52
N ARG A 101 13.57 16.98 -15.05
CA ARG A 101 12.47 17.52 -15.87
C ARG A 101 11.89 16.49 -16.85
N ARG A 102 12.14 15.20 -16.62
CA ARG A 102 11.62 14.08 -17.40
C ARG A 102 11.02 13.03 -16.49
N TRP A 103 9.73 12.79 -16.63
CA TRP A 103 9.00 11.83 -15.82
C TRP A 103 8.98 10.45 -16.50
N PRO A 104 9.43 9.39 -15.81
CA PRO A 104 9.21 8.03 -16.27
C PRO A 104 7.74 7.69 -16.07
N ASN A 105 6.98 7.66 -17.15
CA ASN A 105 5.57 7.28 -17.15
C ASN A 105 5.44 5.80 -17.51
N PHE A 106 4.48 5.13 -16.88
CA PHE A 106 4.25 3.71 -17.10
C PHE A 106 2.78 3.40 -17.28
N THR A 107 2.47 2.42 -18.13
CA THR A 107 1.15 1.81 -18.16
C THR A 107 1.24 0.35 -17.84
N VAL A 108 0.30 -0.08 -17.00
CA VAL A 108 0.07 -1.47 -16.71
C VAL A 108 -1.21 -1.86 -17.45
N ARG A 109 -1.08 -2.76 -18.42
CA ARG A 109 -2.23 -3.38 -19.07
C ARG A 109 -2.65 -4.58 -18.23
N TRP A 110 -3.82 -4.48 -17.61
CA TRP A 110 -4.41 -5.56 -16.85
C TRP A 110 -4.81 -6.70 -17.79
N ASN A 111 -4.32 -7.90 -17.49
CA ASN A 111 -4.82 -9.13 -18.08
C ASN A 111 -5.59 -9.93 -17.02
N TRP A 112 -6.36 -10.91 -17.48
CA TRP A 112 -7.21 -11.71 -16.60
C TRP A 112 -6.41 -12.53 -15.58
N TRP A 113 -5.18 -12.95 -15.91
CA TRP A 113 -4.29 -13.65 -14.97
C TRP A 113 -3.86 -12.76 -13.81
N MET A 114 -3.49 -11.51 -14.08
CA MET A 114 -3.14 -10.53 -13.04
C MET A 114 -4.33 -10.23 -12.15
N LEU A 115 -5.52 -10.10 -12.75
CA LEU A 115 -6.75 -9.92 -11.98
C LEU A 115 -7.01 -11.13 -11.08
N GLY A 116 -6.89 -12.35 -11.62
CA GLY A 116 -7.00 -13.59 -10.86
C GLY A 116 -5.99 -13.66 -9.70
N LEU A 117 -4.74 -13.28 -9.95
CA LEU A 117 -3.70 -13.23 -8.91
C LEU A 117 -4.04 -12.24 -7.80
N VAL A 118 -4.52 -11.04 -8.14
CA VAL A 118 -4.95 -10.04 -7.14
C VAL A 118 -6.13 -10.56 -6.33
N ILE A 119 -7.13 -11.17 -6.98
CA ILE A 119 -8.28 -11.76 -6.30
C ILE A 119 -7.84 -12.84 -5.31
N VAL A 120 -6.98 -13.76 -5.74
CA VAL A 120 -6.45 -14.82 -4.88
C VAL A 120 -5.66 -14.21 -3.73
N ALA A 121 -4.78 -13.24 -3.98
CA ALA A 121 -4.00 -12.58 -2.93
C ALA A 121 -4.90 -11.87 -1.89
N VAL A 122 -5.93 -11.16 -2.35
CA VAL A 122 -6.90 -10.50 -1.47
C VAL A 122 -7.72 -11.52 -0.69
N ALA A 123 -8.14 -12.62 -1.31
CA ALA A 123 -8.87 -13.70 -0.64
C ALA A 123 -8.00 -14.37 0.44
N THR A 124 -6.76 -14.73 0.13
CA THR A 124 -5.81 -15.29 1.09
C THR A 124 -5.55 -14.32 2.25
N LEU A 125 -5.37 -13.03 1.96
CA LEU A 125 -5.20 -12.02 2.99
C LEU A 125 -6.45 -11.92 3.86
N THR A 126 -7.65 -11.93 3.26
CA THR A 126 -8.92 -11.90 4.00
C THR A 126 -9.03 -13.11 4.93
N VAL A 127 -8.76 -14.32 4.44
CA VAL A 127 -8.77 -15.54 5.28
C VAL A 127 -7.78 -15.40 6.44
N ARG A 128 -6.56 -14.93 6.18
CA ARG A 128 -5.57 -14.69 7.26
C ARG A 128 -6.07 -13.67 8.28
N GLN A 129 -6.67 -12.57 7.84
CA GLN A 129 -7.20 -11.54 8.73
C GLN A 129 -8.37 -12.08 9.58
N GLN A 130 -9.19 -12.99 9.06
CA GLN A 130 -10.22 -13.69 9.85
C GLN A 130 -9.61 -14.62 10.90
N LEU A 131 -8.56 -15.38 10.55
CA LEU A 131 -7.85 -16.27 11.49
C LEU A 131 -7.13 -15.51 12.61
N GLN A 132 -6.80 -14.25 12.38
CA GLN A 132 -6.12 -13.37 13.35
C GLN A 132 -7.06 -12.34 13.97
N ALA A 133 -8.37 -12.58 13.96
CA ALA A 133 -9.35 -11.60 14.42
C ALA A 133 -9.08 -11.14 15.87
N GLU A 134 -8.66 -12.02 16.77
CA GLU A 134 -8.32 -11.65 18.16
C GLU A 134 -7.15 -10.66 18.27
N LEU A 135 -6.18 -10.70 17.35
CA LEU A 135 -5.08 -9.75 17.29
C LEU A 135 -5.52 -8.41 16.67
N LEU A 136 -6.57 -8.44 15.85
CA LEU A 136 -6.96 -7.38 14.94
C LEU A 136 -8.16 -6.55 15.42
N MET A 137 -9.01 -7.12 16.27
CA MET A 137 -9.99 -6.42 17.11
C MET A 137 -9.31 -5.51 18.14
#